data_AF-A0A0N4T9G2-F1
#
_entry.id   AF-A0A0N4T9G2-F1
#
_cell.length_a   1.000
_cell.length_b   1.000
_cell.length_c   1.000
_cell.angle_alpha   90.00
_cell.angle_beta   90.00
_cell.angle_gamma   90.00
#
_symmetry.space_group_name_H-M   'P 1'
#
loop_
_entity.id
_entity.type
_entity.pdbx_description
1 polymer ?
#
loop_
_entity_poly.entity_id
_entity_poly.type
_entity_poly.pdbx_seq_one_letter_code
_entity_poly.pdbx_strand_id
1 'polypeptide(L)'
;MVKFDLRYIIFLRCLRPLKLFLCRNFWVRFAINHDVAVKTIKHSYYSLVRYSEGSIKELLQLGESFHYSVFFLLGEFKHLSFSDFSLSQLDDRDTHFTVFNYSEGDKVLNMHCEDFIDQWEKLYAVKWSEIQEKINEVIKDVIKTVSKEKAPRGIVPNAQSRAMYGMDIMLKWDSDDFATRKICVSFIEGNFMPDCDRACMFYADFAETAFNALFTDKNIPDTLIELI
;
A
#
# COMPACT_ATOMS: atom_id res chain seq x y z
N MET A 1 1.69 19.19 -5.29
CA MET A 1 1.44 18.19 -4.23
C MET A 1 2.08 16.89 -4.65
N VAL A 2 2.74 16.22 -3.70
CA VAL A 2 3.60 15.06 -3.95
C VAL A 2 2.79 13.76 -3.96
N LYS A 3 3.02 12.89 -4.95
CA LYS A 3 2.51 11.52 -4.97
C LYS A 3 3.26 10.68 -3.96
N PHE A 4 2.54 9.94 -3.11
CA PHE A 4 3.13 9.06 -2.11
C PHE A 4 2.32 7.77 -1.95
N ASP A 5 2.98 6.71 -1.52
CA ASP A 5 2.34 5.52 -0.99
C ASP A 5 2.78 5.25 0.45
N LEU A 6 2.05 4.37 1.12
CA LEU A 6 2.30 3.91 2.48
C LEU A 6 2.56 2.41 2.44
N ARG A 7 3.76 2.01 2.89
CA ARG A 7 4.14 0.62 3.12
C ARG A 7 3.77 0.24 4.55
N TYR A 8 2.76 -0.61 4.69
CA TYR A 8 2.47 -1.28 5.96
C TYR A 8 3.11 -2.66 5.99
N ILE A 9 3.46 -3.14 7.18
CA ILE A 9 3.90 -4.52 7.37
C ILE A 9 2.81 -5.28 8.14
N ILE A 10 2.39 -6.42 7.58
CA ILE A 10 1.47 -7.34 8.24
C ILE A 10 2.13 -8.68 8.52
N PHE A 11 1.68 -9.30 9.60
CA PHE A 11 2.06 -10.64 10.03
C PHE A 11 0.84 -11.54 10.00
N LEU A 12 0.82 -12.47 9.05
CA LEU A 12 -0.22 -13.48 8.92
C LEU A 12 0.24 -14.74 9.66
N ARG A 13 -0.33 -14.97 10.84
CA ARG A 13 0.02 -16.10 11.70
C ARG A 13 -0.76 -17.37 11.33
N CYS A 14 -2.02 -17.25 10.98
CA CYS A 14 -2.83 -18.40 10.58
C CYS A 14 -4.00 -17.95 9.70
N LEU A 15 -4.48 -18.83 8.83
CA LEU A 15 -5.69 -18.61 8.03
C LEU A 15 -6.95 -19.27 8.64
N ARG A 16 -6.78 -20.28 9.51
CA ARG A 16 -7.89 -20.98 10.20
C ARG A 16 -7.48 -21.38 11.62
N PRO A 17 -7.97 -20.68 12.67
CA PRO A 17 -8.66 -19.39 12.59
C PRO A 17 -7.75 -18.32 11.96
N LEU A 18 -8.34 -17.34 11.28
CA LEU A 18 -7.59 -16.22 10.71
C LEU A 18 -7.01 -15.39 11.86
N LYS A 19 -5.69 -15.25 11.89
CA LYS A 19 -4.95 -14.43 12.87
C LYS A 19 -4.03 -13.49 12.13
N LEU A 20 -4.33 -12.20 12.18
CA LEU A 20 -3.68 -11.18 11.38
C LEU A 20 -3.26 -9.99 12.25
N PHE A 21 -1.97 -9.67 12.23
CA PHE A 21 -1.42 -8.52 12.94
C PHE A 21 -0.89 -7.49 11.95
N LEU A 22 -1.03 -6.21 12.31
CA LEU A 22 -0.53 -5.06 11.57
C LEU A 22 0.51 -4.34 12.43
N CYS A 23 1.66 -4.01 11.86
CA CYS A 23 2.60 -3.09 12.49
C CYS A 23 1.99 -1.70 12.54
N ARG A 24 2.00 -1.05 13.71
CA ARG A 24 1.51 0.34 13.86
C ARG A 24 2.30 1.32 13.00
N ASN A 25 3.59 1.05 12.84
CA ASN A 25 4.48 1.90 12.07
C ASN A 25 4.38 1.53 10.60
N PHE A 26 4.28 2.56 9.75
CA PHE A 26 4.29 2.45 8.30
C PHE A 26 5.39 3.33 7.73
N TRP A 27 5.82 3.03 6.51
CA TRP A 27 6.86 3.79 5.82
C TRP A 27 6.24 4.56 4.66
N VAL A 28 6.44 5.87 4.67
CA VAL A 28 5.99 6.75 3.60
C VAL A 28 7.02 6.72 2.48
N ARG A 29 6.56 6.56 1.24
CA ARG A 29 7.41 6.55 0.04
C ARG A 29 6.92 7.62 -0.93
N PHE A 30 7.74 8.65 -1.13
CA PHE A 30 7.44 9.76 -2.03
C PHE A 30 8.00 9.49 -3.44
N ALA A 31 7.33 10.00 -4.47
CA ALA A 31 7.89 10.11 -5.82
C ALA A 31 8.98 11.20 -5.87
N ILE A 32 9.99 11.05 -6.71
CA ILE A 32 11.22 11.88 -6.66
C ILE A 32 11.09 13.17 -7.48
N ASN A 33 10.44 13.14 -8.65
CA ASN A 33 10.33 14.32 -9.50
C ASN A 33 9.04 15.10 -9.22
N HIS A 34 9.20 16.39 -8.90
CA HIS A 34 8.09 17.32 -8.62
C HIS A 34 7.88 18.41 -9.68
N ASP A 35 8.77 18.53 -10.66
CA ASP A 35 8.84 19.72 -11.52
C ASP A 35 7.92 19.73 -12.75
N VAL A 36 7.24 18.63 -13.07
CA VAL A 36 6.38 18.55 -14.27
C VAL A 36 4.95 19.02 -14.01
N ALA A 37 4.50 18.98 -12.75
CA ALA A 37 3.11 19.31 -12.38
C ALA A 37 2.77 20.81 -12.45
N VAL A 38 3.76 21.71 -12.33
CA VAL A 38 3.50 23.16 -12.21
C VAL A 38 3.41 23.85 -13.58
N LYS A 39 3.98 23.28 -14.65
CA LYS A 39 4.04 23.95 -15.96
C LYS A 39 2.82 23.75 -16.86
N THR A 40 1.91 22.83 -16.54
CA THR A 40 0.83 22.41 -17.47
C THR A 40 -0.55 23.02 -17.15
N ILE A 41 -0.64 24.01 -16.24
CA ILE A 41 -1.90 24.73 -15.94
C ILE A 41 -2.23 25.81 -17.01
N LYS A 42 -1.94 25.54 -18.29
CA LYS A 42 -2.39 26.36 -19.42
C LYS A 42 -2.81 25.46 -20.57
N HIS A 43 -4.12 25.21 -20.62
CA HIS A 43 -4.87 24.51 -21.67
C HIS A 43 -4.83 22.98 -21.59
N SER A 44 -5.99 22.33 -21.40
CA SER A 44 -6.87 21.95 -22.52
C SER A 44 -8.05 21.12 -22.02
N TYR A 45 -9.21 21.38 -22.61
CA TYR A 45 -10.44 20.57 -22.53
C TYR A 45 -10.27 19.23 -23.30
N TYR A 46 -11.06 18.21 -22.89
CA TYR A 46 -11.71 17.14 -23.70
C TYR A 46 -11.49 15.65 -23.33
N SER A 47 -12.66 14.98 -23.31
CA SER A 47 -13.04 13.60 -23.67
C SER A 47 -12.59 12.37 -22.86
N LEU A 48 -13.63 11.68 -22.36
CA LEU A 48 -13.67 10.42 -21.62
C LEU A 48 -13.75 9.24 -22.61
N VAL A 49 -12.89 8.22 -22.48
CA VAL A 49 -13.10 6.89 -23.09
C VAL A 49 -13.35 5.90 -21.95
N ARG A 50 -14.53 5.25 -21.95
CA ARG A 50 -14.89 4.18 -21.00
C ARG A 50 -14.45 2.84 -21.57
N TYR A 51 -13.81 2.00 -20.77
CA TYR A 51 -13.67 0.56 -21.04
C TYR A 51 -14.62 -0.25 -20.13
N SER A 52 -15.29 -1.24 -20.72
CA SER A 52 -16.30 -2.10 -20.10
C SER A 52 -15.68 -3.35 -19.45
N GLU A 53 -16.42 -3.96 -18.52
CA GLU A 53 -16.10 -5.07 -17.61
C GLU A 53 -15.64 -6.42 -18.24
N GLY A 54 -15.21 -6.45 -19.51
CA GLY A 54 -14.99 -7.68 -20.27
C GLY A 54 -13.65 -8.40 -20.09
N SER A 55 -12.59 -7.76 -19.62
CA SER A 55 -11.21 -8.26 -19.88
C SER A 55 -10.52 -9.02 -18.73
N ILE A 56 -11.21 -9.31 -17.62
CA ILE A 56 -10.62 -10.02 -16.47
C ILE A 56 -10.41 -11.53 -16.74
N LYS A 57 -11.08 -12.12 -17.75
CA LYS A 57 -11.02 -13.57 -18.00
C LYS A 57 -9.77 -14.05 -18.76
N GLU A 58 -9.04 -13.17 -19.46
CA GLU A 58 -7.92 -13.59 -20.33
C GLU A 58 -6.56 -13.64 -19.63
N LEU A 59 -6.36 -12.93 -18.51
CA LEU A 59 -5.06 -12.91 -17.80
C LEU A 59 -4.78 -14.16 -16.94
N LEU A 60 -5.77 -15.05 -16.75
CA LEU A 60 -5.68 -16.24 -15.89
C LEU A 60 -5.25 -17.53 -16.62
N GLN A 61 -4.90 -17.46 -17.92
CA GLN A 61 -4.63 -18.66 -18.74
C GLN A 61 -3.15 -19.07 -18.86
N LEU A 62 -2.20 -18.37 -18.24
CA LEU A 62 -0.80 -18.77 -18.28
C LEU A 62 -0.38 -19.43 -16.97
N GLY A 63 -0.54 -20.75 -16.93
CA GLY A 63 0.15 -21.59 -15.97
C GLY A 63 1.56 -21.87 -16.45
N GLU A 64 2.55 -21.73 -15.57
CA GLU A 64 3.61 -22.70 -15.29
C GLU A 64 4.38 -22.29 -14.02
N SER A 65 4.91 -23.31 -13.36
CA SER A 65 5.39 -23.37 -11.98
C SER A 65 6.59 -22.46 -11.69
N PHE A 66 6.39 -21.36 -10.96
CA PHE A 66 7.49 -20.61 -10.33
C PHE A 66 7.08 -20.05 -8.97
N HIS A 67 8.07 -19.96 -8.06
CA HIS A 67 7.99 -19.43 -6.70
C HIS A 67 6.92 -18.34 -6.52
N TYR A 68 6.00 -18.54 -5.57
CA TYR A 68 4.85 -17.66 -5.34
C TYR A 68 5.27 -16.28 -4.80
N SER A 69 5.65 -15.39 -5.70
CA SER A 69 5.45 -13.94 -5.55
C SER A 69 4.11 -13.63 -6.22
N VAL A 70 3.02 -13.61 -5.44
CA VAL A 70 1.72 -13.24 -5.98
C VAL A 70 1.67 -11.71 -6.12
N PHE A 71 2.02 -11.21 -7.31
CA PHE A 71 1.80 -9.81 -7.69
C PHE A 71 0.31 -9.60 -7.94
N PHE A 72 -0.40 -8.98 -7.00
CA PHE A 72 -1.71 -8.40 -7.26
C PHE A 72 -1.52 -6.95 -7.70
N LEU A 73 -1.58 -6.68 -9.00
CA LEU A 73 -1.80 -5.33 -9.53
C LEU A 73 -3.30 -5.17 -9.76
N LEU A 74 -4.01 -4.58 -8.80
CA LEU A 74 -5.42 -4.22 -8.96
C LEU A 74 -5.58 -2.71 -8.84
N GLY A 75 -5.75 -2.03 -9.97
CA GLY A 75 -6.34 -0.69 -9.99
C GLY A 75 -5.89 0.21 -11.11
N GLU A 76 -6.85 0.84 -11.79
CA GLU A 76 -6.63 2.15 -12.37
C GLU A 76 -6.53 3.16 -11.22
N PHE A 77 -5.36 3.77 -11.06
CA PHE A 77 -5.10 4.66 -9.95
C PHE A 77 -5.28 6.13 -10.37
N LYS A 78 -6.40 6.73 -9.96
CA LYS A 78 -6.48 8.19 -9.84
C LYS A 78 -6.01 8.60 -8.44
N HIS A 79 -4.72 8.88 -8.31
CA HIS A 79 -4.07 9.14 -7.03
C HIS A 79 -4.30 10.56 -6.52
N LEU A 80 -4.05 10.80 -5.22
CA LEU A 80 -3.87 12.13 -4.61
C LEU A 80 -2.71 12.88 -5.30
N SER A 81 -2.94 13.39 -6.50
CA SER A 81 -2.11 14.37 -7.19
C SER A 81 -2.93 15.62 -7.47
N PHE A 82 -2.43 16.80 -7.10
CA PHE A 82 -3.03 18.09 -7.50
C PHE A 82 -2.66 18.46 -8.94
N SER A 83 -1.98 17.58 -9.67
CA SER A 83 -1.75 17.75 -11.10
C SER A 83 -2.80 16.98 -11.88
N ASP A 84 -3.44 17.66 -12.83
CA ASP A 84 -4.14 17.02 -13.93
C ASP A 84 -3.28 15.89 -14.51
N PHE A 85 -3.91 14.77 -14.88
CA PHE A 85 -3.24 13.66 -15.54
C PHE A 85 -2.54 14.16 -16.81
N SER A 86 -1.24 14.40 -16.72
CA SER A 86 -0.45 14.70 -17.90
C SER A 86 -0.11 13.38 -18.56
N LEU A 87 -0.62 13.16 -19.78
CA LEU A 87 -0.18 12.06 -20.65
C LEU A 87 1.22 12.32 -21.25
N SER A 88 1.91 13.38 -20.81
CA SER A 88 3.30 13.64 -21.14
C SER A 88 4.22 12.92 -20.16
N GLN A 89 5.40 12.51 -20.62
CA GLN A 89 6.45 11.92 -19.78
C GLN A 89 6.00 10.63 -19.06
N LEU A 90 5.20 9.78 -19.73
CA LEU A 90 4.85 8.44 -19.22
C LEU A 90 6.09 7.54 -19.09
N ASP A 91 7.15 7.87 -19.82
CA ASP A 91 8.49 7.28 -19.74
C ASP A 91 9.31 7.76 -18.53
N ASP A 92 8.92 8.88 -17.88
CA ASP A 92 9.57 9.34 -16.66
C ASP A 92 9.12 8.54 -15.44
N ARG A 93 9.87 7.46 -15.23
CA ARG A 93 9.73 6.53 -14.11
C ARG A 93 9.73 7.26 -12.75
N ASP A 94 10.53 8.32 -12.59
CA ASP A 94 10.74 9.03 -11.32
C ASP A 94 9.55 9.93 -10.93
N THR A 95 8.69 10.24 -11.89
CA THR A 95 7.41 10.94 -11.70
C THR A 95 6.27 9.98 -11.33
N HIS A 96 6.26 8.78 -11.92
CA HIS A 96 5.10 7.87 -11.81
C HIS A 96 5.26 6.78 -10.73
N PHE A 97 6.48 6.42 -10.36
CA PHE A 97 6.75 5.37 -9.37
C PHE A 97 7.34 5.94 -8.07
N THR A 98 7.12 5.23 -6.98
CA THR A 98 7.60 5.56 -5.62
C THR A 98 8.66 4.56 -5.12
N VAL A 99 9.04 3.62 -5.99
CA VAL A 99 9.94 2.48 -5.72
C VAL A 99 11.39 2.92 -5.49
N PHE A 100 11.77 4.15 -5.83
CA PHE A 100 13.16 4.63 -5.80
C PHE A 100 13.81 4.70 -4.42
N ASN A 101 13.02 4.46 -3.38
CA ASN A 101 13.47 4.46 -2.01
C ASN A 101 14.51 3.35 -1.69
N TYR A 102 14.78 2.41 -2.60
CA TYR A 102 15.77 1.33 -2.40
C TYR A 102 17.11 1.54 -3.13
N SER A 103 17.21 2.47 -4.08
CA SER A 103 18.30 2.45 -5.08
C SER A 103 19.25 3.65 -5.03
N GLU A 104 18.79 4.81 -4.53
CA GLU A 104 19.58 6.05 -4.51
C GLU A 104 19.61 6.64 -3.10
N GLY A 105 20.69 6.37 -2.35
CA GLY A 105 20.83 6.75 -0.94
C GLY A 105 20.66 8.25 -0.64
N ASP A 106 20.87 9.13 -1.63
CA ASP A 106 20.81 10.59 -1.46
C ASP A 106 19.39 11.18 -1.66
N LYS A 107 18.42 10.40 -2.14
CA LYS A 107 17.05 10.89 -2.45
C LYS A 107 15.94 10.26 -1.61
N VAL A 108 16.30 9.41 -0.65
CA VAL A 108 15.32 8.79 0.25
C VAL A 108 14.85 9.79 1.30
N LEU A 109 13.66 10.35 1.09
CA LEU A 109 12.95 11.11 2.13
C LEU A 109 12.46 10.13 3.20
N ASN A 110 13.29 9.90 4.22
CA ASN A 110 12.92 9.10 5.38
C ASN A 110 12.08 9.97 6.33
N MET A 111 10.76 9.86 6.21
CA MET A 111 9.81 10.46 7.13
C MET A 111 9.29 9.41 8.12
N HIS A 112 9.34 9.70 9.42
CA HIS A 112 8.71 8.86 10.43
C HIS A 112 7.18 8.91 10.28
N CYS A 113 6.50 7.83 10.65
CA CYS A 113 5.04 7.81 10.58
C CYS A 113 4.40 8.84 11.51
N GLU A 114 4.99 9.12 12.70
CA GLU A 114 4.46 10.18 13.56
C GLU A 114 4.57 11.56 12.90
N ASP A 115 5.72 11.87 12.27
CA ASP A 115 5.91 13.13 11.55
C ASP A 115 4.93 13.29 10.38
N PHE A 116 4.64 12.19 9.68
CA PHE A 116 3.65 12.18 8.61
C PHE A 116 2.24 12.44 9.13
N ILE A 117 1.86 11.77 10.22
CA ILE A 117 0.56 11.95 10.88
C ILE A 117 0.39 13.38 11.36
N ASP A 118 1.40 13.94 12.02
CA ASP A 118 1.42 15.31 12.50
C ASP A 118 1.23 16.32 11.37
N GLN A 119 1.90 16.11 10.23
CA GLN A 119 1.73 16.98 9.06
C GLN A 119 0.35 16.79 8.42
N TRP A 120 -0.13 15.55 8.33
CA TRP A 120 -1.45 15.24 7.79
C TRP A 120 -2.55 15.96 8.57
N GLU A 121 -2.56 15.84 9.90
CA GLU A 121 -3.60 16.43 10.74
C GLU A 121 -3.53 17.97 10.80
N LYS A 122 -2.37 18.56 10.51
CA LYS A 122 -2.23 20.02 10.32
C LYS A 122 -2.78 20.49 8.97
N LEU A 123 -2.64 19.68 7.92
CA LEU A 123 -3.01 20.05 6.55
C LEU A 123 -4.47 19.72 6.22
N TYR A 124 -5.02 18.67 6.82
CA TYR A 124 -6.35 18.16 6.54
C TYR A 124 -7.21 18.16 7.80
N ALA A 125 -8.47 18.56 7.69
CA ALA A 125 -9.45 18.52 8.78
C ALA A 125 -9.95 17.09 9.10
N VAL A 126 -9.16 16.06 8.79
CA VAL A 126 -9.49 14.64 8.98
C VAL A 126 -8.40 14.01 9.84
N LYS A 127 -8.79 13.40 10.96
CA LYS A 127 -7.86 12.73 11.86
C LYS A 127 -7.27 11.49 11.21
N TRP A 128 -6.00 11.21 11.49
CA TRP A 128 -5.35 10.02 10.95
C TRP A 128 -5.99 8.73 11.46
N SER A 129 -6.52 8.72 12.68
CA SER A 129 -7.22 7.56 13.25
C SER A 129 -8.36 7.08 12.34
N GLU A 130 -9.12 7.99 11.73
CA GLU A 130 -10.21 7.65 10.80
C GLU A 130 -9.68 7.03 9.50
N ILE A 131 -8.51 7.45 9.04
CA ILE A 131 -7.84 6.88 7.87
C ILE A 131 -7.25 5.51 8.21
N GLN A 132 -6.62 5.37 9.38
CA GLN A 132 -6.06 4.12 9.87
C GLN A 132 -7.14 3.04 10.01
N GLU A 133 -8.34 3.38 10.49
CA GLU A 133 -9.48 2.44 10.54
C GLU A 133 -9.87 1.96 9.14
N LYS A 134 -9.96 2.85 8.14
CA LYS A 134 -10.22 2.46 6.75
C LYS A 134 -9.13 1.57 6.18
N ILE A 135 -7.86 1.85 6.50
CA ILE A 135 -6.71 1.02 6.10
C ILE A 135 -6.82 -0.38 6.71
N ASN A 136 -7.16 -0.47 8.00
CA ASN A 136 -7.33 -1.73 8.69
C ASN A 136 -8.43 -2.58 8.03
N GLU A 137 -9.57 -1.99 7.66
CA GLU A 137 -10.63 -2.70 6.92
C GLU A 137 -10.16 -3.19 5.55
N VAL A 138 -9.49 -2.35 4.76
CA VAL A 138 -8.98 -2.74 3.45
C VAL A 138 -8.00 -3.91 3.55
N ILE A 139 -7.07 -3.89 4.52
CA ILE A 139 -6.11 -4.98 4.73
C ILE A 139 -6.84 -6.28 5.12
N LYS A 140 -7.83 -6.21 6.02
CA LYS A 140 -8.65 -7.37 6.39
C LYS A 140 -9.37 -7.95 5.17
N ASP A 141 -9.95 -7.09 4.34
CA ASP A 141 -10.70 -7.51 3.16
C ASP A 141 -9.81 -8.11 2.08
N VAL A 142 -8.59 -7.60 1.88
CA VAL A 142 -7.60 -8.21 0.98
C VAL A 142 -7.30 -9.64 1.44
N ILE A 143 -6.90 -9.83 2.70
CA ILE A 143 -6.53 -11.17 3.22
C ILE A 143 -7.72 -12.13 3.19
N LYS A 144 -8.91 -11.68 3.58
CA LYS A 144 -10.13 -12.49 3.47
C LYS A 144 -10.43 -12.88 2.03
N THR A 145 -10.24 -11.97 1.08
CA THR A 145 -10.55 -12.20 -0.34
C THR A 145 -9.59 -13.21 -0.97
N VAL A 146 -8.28 -13.05 -0.77
CA VAL A 146 -7.29 -14.00 -1.31
C VAL A 146 -7.36 -15.38 -0.64
N SER A 147 -8.03 -15.51 0.50
CA SER A 147 -8.24 -16.77 1.22
C SER A 147 -9.51 -17.53 0.82
N LYS A 148 -10.34 -16.98 -0.08
CA LYS A 148 -11.59 -17.62 -0.54
C LYS A 148 -11.34 -18.71 -1.57
N GLU A 149 -10.37 -18.50 -2.45
CA GLU A 149 -10.06 -19.42 -3.54
C GLU A 149 -9.09 -20.52 -3.11
N LYS A 150 -9.13 -21.66 -3.81
CA LYS A 150 -8.15 -22.73 -3.60
C LYS A 150 -6.83 -22.39 -4.29
N ALA A 151 -5.75 -23.04 -3.86
CA ALA A 151 -4.49 -23.01 -4.58
C ALA A 151 -4.70 -23.43 -6.06
N PRO A 152 -4.01 -22.80 -7.03
CA PRO A 152 -3.00 -21.75 -6.86
C PRO A 152 -3.55 -20.31 -6.82
N ARG A 153 -4.87 -20.12 -6.97
CA ARG A 153 -5.49 -18.79 -7.09
C ARG A 153 -5.66 -18.06 -5.77
N GLY A 154 -5.71 -18.80 -4.67
CA GLY A 154 -5.82 -18.25 -3.32
C GLY A 154 -4.77 -18.84 -2.38
N ILE A 155 -4.62 -18.18 -1.23
CA ILE A 155 -3.80 -18.68 -0.13
C ILE A 155 -4.59 -19.72 0.68
N VAL A 156 -3.98 -20.88 0.91
CA VAL A 156 -4.63 -21.99 1.61
C VAL A 156 -4.05 -22.16 3.02
N PRO A 157 -4.86 -22.56 4.01
CA PRO A 157 -4.38 -22.76 5.37
C PRO A 157 -3.36 -23.90 5.46
N ASN A 158 -2.28 -23.64 6.18
CA ASN A 158 -1.33 -24.65 6.64
C ASN A 158 -0.89 -24.26 8.06
N ALA A 159 -1.00 -25.20 9.00
CA ALA A 159 -0.73 -24.96 10.42
C ALA A 159 0.72 -24.52 10.70
N GLN A 160 1.66 -24.93 9.85
CA GLN A 160 3.09 -24.60 9.95
C GLN A 160 3.45 -23.31 9.19
N SER A 161 2.55 -22.79 8.35
CA SER A 161 2.84 -21.60 7.55
C SER A 161 2.61 -20.32 8.35
N ARG A 162 3.57 -19.41 8.21
CA ARG A 162 3.56 -18.04 8.73
C ARG A 162 4.05 -17.16 7.59
N ALA A 163 3.52 -15.94 7.48
CA ALA A 163 3.93 -15.05 6.41
C ALA A 163 3.98 -13.60 6.89
N MET A 164 4.96 -12.88 6.34
CA MET A 164 5.09 -11.43 6.48
C MET A 164 4.87 -10.82 5.11
N TYR A 165 4.03 -9.79 5.03
CA TYR A 165 3.78 -9.07 3.78
C TYR A 165 3.99 -7.56 3.96
N GLY A 166 4.56 -6.93 2.95
CA GLY A 166 4.54 -5.48 2.77
C GLY A 166 3.31 -5.11 1.97
N MET A 167 2.40 -4.34 2.56
CA MET A 167 1.15 -3.91 1.93
C MET A 167 1.30 -2.48 1.46
N ASP A 168 1.20 -2.28 0.15
CA ASP A 168 1.31 -0.97 -0.48
C ASP A 168 -0.08 -0.35 -0.58
N ILE A 169 -0.23 0.80 0.05
CA ILE A 169 -1.50 1.49 0.16
C ILE A 169 -1.34 2.91 -0.34
N MET A 170 -2.29 3.39 -1.12
CA MET A 170 -2.36 4.81 -1.47
C MET A 170 -3.72 5.41 -1.11
N LEU A 171 -3.68 6.66 -0.69
CA LEU A 171 -4.85 7.46 -0.44
C LEU A 171 -5.27 8.16 -1.74
N LYS A 172 -6.58 8.34 -1.94
CA LYS A 172 -7.14 9.09 -3.08
C LYS A 172 -8.39 9.86 -2.68
N TRP A 173 -8.73 10.88 -3.45
CA TRP A 173 -10.07 11.47 -3.40
C TRP A 173 -11.05 10.60 -4.18
N ASP A 174 -12.27 10.44 -3.68
CA ASP A 174 -13.36 9.76 -4.41
C ASP A 174 -13.98 10.61 -5.51
N SER A 175 -13.88 11.94 -5.39
CA SER A 175 -14.41 12.91 -6.34
C SER A 175 -13.48 14.13 -6.49
N ASP A 176 -13.66 14.83 -7.61
CA ASP A 176 -12.98 16.11 -7.89
C ASP A 176 -13.68 17.30 -7.23
N ASP A 177 -14.87 17.09 -6.65
CA ASP A 177 -15.64 18.13 -5.96
C ASP A 177 -15.06 18.40 -4.57
N PHE A 178 -14.37 19.53 -4.43
CA PHE A 178 -13.75 19.97 -3.18
C PHE A 178 -14.71 20.00 -1.98
N ALA A 179 -16.00 20.25 -2.19
CA ALA A 179 -16.98 20.36 -1.09
C ALA A 179 -17.43 18.99 -0.57
N THR A 180 -17.41 17.96 -1.40
CA THR A 180 -17.96 16.64 -1.07
C THR A 180 -16.93 15.52 -1.06
N ARG A 181 -15.74 15.76 -1.61
CA ARG A 181 -14.66 14.76 -1.73
C ARG A 181 -14.30 14.16 -0.38
N LYS A 182 -14.13 12.85 -0.38
CA LYS A 182 -13.70 12.05 0.77
C LYS A 182 -12.41 11.32 0.43
N ILE A 183 -11.65 11.06 1.48
CA ILE A 183 -10.43 10.29 1.38
C ILE A 183 -10.80 8.80 1.38
N CYS A 184 -10.39 8.13 0.32
CA CYS A 184 -10.49 6.70 0.11
C CYS A 184 -9.11 6.05 0.21
N VAL A 185 -9.11 4.79 0.65
CA VAL A 185 -7.93 3.94 0.74
C VAL A 185 -7.95 2.98 -0.45
N SER A 186 -6.84 2.87 -1.16
CA SER A 186 -6.67 1.91 -2.27
C SER A 186 -5.48 1.01 -1.96
N PHE A 187 -5.73 -0.30 -1.92
CA PHE A 187 -4.67 -1.31 -1.94
C PHE A 187 -4.04 -1.34 -3.33
N ILE A 188 -2.71 -1.35 -3.40
CA ILE A 188 -1.94 -1.42 -4.65
C ILE A 188 -1.47 -2.84 -4.87
N GLU A 189 -0.60 -3.34 -3.98
CA GLU A 189 0.02 -4.65 -4.06
C GLU A 189 0.46 -5.15 -2.67
N GLY A 190 0.71 -6.47 -2.59
CA GLY A 190 1.23 -7.13 -1.39
C GLY A 190 2.51 -7.90 -1.73
N ASN A 191 3.64 -7.51 -1.16
CA ASN A 191 4.92 -8.20 -1.39
C ASN A 191 5.16 -9.24 -0.29
N PHE A 192 5.35 -10.50 -0.66
CA PHE A 192 5.77 -11.55 0.29
C PHE A 192 7.22 -11.32 0.71
N MET A 193 7.50 -11.37 2.02
CA MET A 193 8.81 -11.10 2.62
C MET A 193 9.40 -9.76 2.10
N PRO A 194 8.78 -8.63 2.46
CA PRO A 194 9.29 -7.32 2.04
C PRO A 194 10.71 -7.10 2.57
N ASP A 195 11.47 -6.25 1.90
CA ASP A 195 12.72 -5.72 2.45
C ASP A 195 12.44 -4.97 3.76
N CYS A 196 13.13 -5.41 4.82
CA CYS A 196 13.01 -4.89 6.17
C CYS A 196 14.28 -4.17 6.65
N ASP A 197 15.28 -3.93 5.81
CA ASP A 197 16.51 -3.25 6.20
C ASP A 197 16.21 -1.90 6.84
N ARG A 198 15.33 -1.12 6.20
CA ARG A 198 14.85 0.14 6.76
C ARG A 198 14.13 -0.06 8.09
N ALA A 199 13.25 -1.05 8.19
CA ALA A 199 12.52 -1.29 9.43
C ALA A 199 13.47 -1.59 10.59
N CYS A 200 14.49 -2.42 10.36
CA CYS A 200 15.54 -2.75 11.32
C CYS A 200 16.45 -1.55 11.66
N MET A 201 16.69 -0.64 10.71
CA MET A 201 17.48 0.58 10.97
C MET A 201 16.77 1.56 11.90
N PHE A 202 15.44 1.72 11.74
CA PHE A 202 14.65 2.66 12.54
C PHE A 202 14.16 2.07 13.86
N TYR A 203 13.93 0.75 13.89
CA TYR A 203 13.37 0.04 15.03
C TYR A 203 14.22 -1.20 15.30
N ALA A 204 15.16 -1.08 16.25
CA ALA A 204 16.10 -2.15 16.58
C ALA A 204 15.40 -3.43 17.09
N ASP A 205 14.19 -3.30 17.65
CA ASP A 205 13.35 -4.38 18.12
C ASP A 205 12.48 -5.01 17.02
N PHE A 206 12.47 -4.48 15.79
CA PHE A 206 11.58 -4.96 14.72
C PHE A 206 11.68 -6.46 14.46
N ALA A 207 12.90 -7.01 14.43
CA ALA A 207 13.11 -8.44 14.25
C ALA A 207 12.49 -9.27 15.39
N GLU A 208 12.60 -8.79 16.64
CA GLU A 208 11.96 -9.40 17.79
C GLU A 208 10.43 -9.26 17.71
N THR A 209 9.92 -8.09 17.32
CA THR A 209 8.48 -7.87 17.09
C THR A 209 7.94 -8.86 16.06
N ALA A 210 8.61 -9.01 14.92
CA ALA A 210 8.23 -9.95 13.86
C ALA A 210 8.24 -11.40 14.35
N PHE A 211 9.27 -11.79 15.10
CA PHE A 211 9.35 -13.12 15.69
C PHE A 211 8.19 -13.37 16.65
N ASN A 212 7.93 -12.44 17.57
CA ASN A 212 6.82 -12.55 18.50
C ASN A 212 5.46 -12.56 17.80
N ALA A 213 5.28 -11.73 16.76
CA ALA A 213 4.06 -11.68 15.96
C ALA A 213 3.75 -12.99 15.22
N LEU A 214 4.76 -13.78 14.84
CA LEU A 214 4.58 -15.00 14.04
C LEU A 214 4.65 -16.29 14.88
N PHE A 215 5.44 -16.30 15.94
CA PHE A 215 5.85 -17.53 16.63
C PHE A 215 5.51 -17.57 18.13
N THR A 216 5.06 -16.48 18.74
CA THR A 216 4.74 -16.45 20.18
C THR A 216 3.35 -15.86 20.44
N ASP A 217 2.76 -16.20 21.59
CA ASP A 217 1.48 -15.61 22.03
C ASP A 217 1.67 -14.34 22.88
N LYS A 218 2.85 -13.70 22.80
CA LYS A 218 3.09 -12.43 23.48
C LYS A 218 2.22 -11.34 22.84
N ASN A 219 1.47 -10.63 23.68
CA ASN A 219 0.75 -9.43 23.26
C ASN A 219 1.67 -8.22 23.37
N ILE A 220 1.86 -7.49 22.27
CA ILE A 220 2.74 -6.31 22.17
C ILE A 220 1.92 -5.16 21.56
N PRO A 221 0.92 -4.63 22.30
CA PRO A 221 -0.08 -3.74 21.74
C PRO A 221 0.48 -2.38 21.35
N ASP A 222 1.65 -2.00 21.86
CA ASP A 222 2.32 -0.73 21.55
C ASP A 222 2.96 -0.74 20.16
N THR A 223 3.20 -1.92 19.58
CA THR A 223 3.82 -2.08 18.25
C THR A 223 2.89 -2.73 17.24
N LEU A 224 1.98 -3.59 17.70
CA LEU A 224 1.09 -4.38 16.86
C LEU A 224 -0.39 -4.07 17.12
N ILE A 225 -1.17 -4.07 16.05
CA ILE A 225 -2.64 -4.09 16.08
C ILE A 225 -3.08 -5.48 15.63
N GLU A 226 -3.80 -6.19 16.49
CA GLU A 226 -4.51 -7.42 16.09
C GLU A 226 -5.76 -7.02 15.28
N LEU A 227 -5.77 -7.37 13.99
CA LEU A 227 -6.87 -7.03 13.08
C LEU A 227 -7.99 -8.07 13.13
N ILE A 228 -7.64 -9.35 13.32
CA ILE A 228 -8.54 -10.52 13.35
C ILE A 228 -7.98 -11.55 14.32
#